data_AF-A0A3D2TUZ6-F1
#
_entry.id   AF-A0A3D2TUZ6-F1
#
_cell.length_a   1.000
_cell.length_b   1.000
_cell.length_c   1.000
_cell.angle_alpha   90.00
_cell.angle_beta   90.00
_cell.angle_gamma   90.00
#
_symmetry.space_group_name_H-M   'P 1'
#
loop_
_entity.id
_entity.type
_entity.pdbx_description
1 polymer ?
#
loop_
_entity_poly.entity_id
_entity_poly.type
_entity_poly.pdbx_seq_one_letter_code
_entity_poly.pdbx_strand_id
1 'polypeptide(L)' 'MLPAAKQHTFPEVLHSMEGEGVGVADVQFVQTQLMKKKTYLDLTGNFLNHPNDYLARIQAQTVICALGEER' A
#
# COMPACT_ATOMS: atom_id res chain seq x y z
N MET A 1 -10.35 15.86 -19.11
CA MET A 1 -9.40 14.80 -18.70
C MET A 1 -9.09 15.02 -17.23
N LEU A 2 -9.35 14.04 -16.37
CA LEU A 2 -8.79 14.05 -15.02
C LEU A 2 -7.26 13.99 -15.14
N PRO A 3 -6.49 14.73 -14.32
CA PRO A 3 -5.05 14.61 -14.31
C PRO A 3 -4.64 13.14 -14.14
N ALA A 4 -3.57 12.71 -14.80
CA ALA A 4 -3.01 11.38 -14.58
C ALA A 4 -2.76 11.18 -13.08
N ALA A 5 -3.20 10.06 -12.53
CA ALA A 5 -3.04 9.77 -11.11
C ALA A 5 -1.55 9.77 -10.75
N LYS A 6 -1.13 10.71 -9.92
CA LYS A 6 0.25 10.84 -9.42
C LYS A 6 0.52 9.91 -8.23
N GLN A 7 -0.14 8.76 -8.16
CA GLN A 7 -0.05 7.86 -7.02
C GLN A 7 1.40 7.45 -6.70
N HIS A 8 2.25 7.29 -7.72
CA HIS A 8 3.68 6.98 -7.54
C HIS A 8 4.48 8.05 -6.77
N THR A 9 3.96 9.28 -6.62
CA THR A 9 4.61 10.35 -5.83
C THR A 9 4.15 10.40 -4.39
N PHE A 10 3.12 9.63 -4.01
CA PHE A 10 2.56 9.67 -2.66
C PHE A 10 3.52 9.13 -1.59
N PRO A 11 4.30 8.04 -1.81
CA PRO A 11 5.19 7.52 -0.78
C PRO A 11 6.20 8.55 -0.25
N GLU A 12 6.83 9.32 -1.13
CA GLU A 12 7.79 10.37 -0.74
C GLU A 12 7.15 11.43 0.16
N VAL A 13 5.96 11.92 -0.22
CA VAL A 13 5.24 12.94 0.54
C VAL A 13 4.76 12.37 1.88
N LEU A 14 4.23 11.14 1.90
CA LEU A 14 3.77 10.50 3.13
C LEU A 14 4.93 10.27 4.10
N HIS A 15 6.07 9.76 3.63
CA HIS A 15 7.27 9.61 4.47
C HIS A 15 7.77 10.94 5.03
N SER A 16 7.66 12.05 4.29
CA SER A 16 8.00 13.38 4.82
C SER A 16 7.11 13.85 5.98
N MET A 17 5.95 13.22 6.17
CA MET A 17 5.02 13.50 7.27
C MET A 17 5.29 12.63 8.51
N GLU A 18 6.24 11.68 8.46
CA GLU A 18 6.64 10.89 9.62
C GLU A 18 7.26 11.79 10.70
N GLY A 19 6.93 11.51 11.95
CA GLY A 19 7.36 12.32 13.08
C GLY A 19 6.88 11.77 14.42
N GLU A 20 7.01 12.58 15.47
CA GLU A 20 6.55 12.20 16.80
C GLU A 20 5.04 11.92 16.78
N GLY A 21 4.66 10.69 17.14
CA GLY A 21 3.26 10.24 17.14
C GLY A 21 2.67 9.91 15.76
N VAL A 22 3.45 10.00 14.69
CA VAL A 22 3.00 9.72 13.31
C VAL A 22 3.97 8.75 12.62
N GLY A 23 3.50 7.55 12.32
CA GLY A 23 4.23 6.56 11.50
C GLY A 23 3.56 6.33 10.15
N VAL A 24 4.32 5.89 9.15
CA VAL A 24 3.80 5.54 7.82
C VAL A 24 3.94 4.05 7.54
N ALA A 25 2.83 3.43 7.13
CA ALA A 25 2.82 2.08 6.58
C ALA A 25 2.75 2.17 5.04
N ASP A 26 3.88 1.93 4.36
CA ASP A 26 3.95 2.02 2.89
C ASP A 26 3.35 0.79 2.19
N VAL A 27 2.02 0.72 2.19
CA VAL A 27 1.25 -0.31 1.50
C VAL A 27 1.42 -0.28 -0.02
N GLN A 28 1.80 0.87 -0.59
CA GLN A 28 1.97 1.04 -2.03
C GLN A 28 3.28 0.40 -2.49
N PHE A 29 4.37 0.57 -1.75
CA PHE A 29 5.63 -0.14 -2.01
C PHE A 29 5.43 -1.65 -1.97
N VAL A 30 4.77 -2.17 -0.92
CA VAL A 30 4.50 -3.60 -0.76
C VAL A 30 3.68 -4.14 -1.93
N GLN A 31 2.58 -3.47 -2.29
CA GLN A 31 1.78 -3.85 -3.46
C GLN A 31 2.62 -3.83 -4.76
N THR A 32 3.49 -2.84 -4.94
CA THR A 32 4.38 -2.75 -6.11
C THR A 32 5.35 -3.93 -6.18
N GLN A 33 5.86 -4.40 -5.03
CA GLN A 33 6.69 -5.61 -4.99
C GLN A 33 5.88 -6.86 -5.36
N LEU A 34 4.64 -7.00 -4.88
CA LEU A 34 3.76 -8.11 -5.25
C LEU A 34 3.47 -8.14 -6.75
N MET A 35 3.26 -6.96 -7.36
CA MET A 35 2.94 -6.84 -8.78
C MET A 35 4.10 -7.22 -9.71
N LYS A 36 5.33 -7.39 -9.19
CA LYS A 36 6.43 -8.02 -9.94
C LYS A 36 6.19 -9.52 -10.20
N LYS A 37 5.27 -10.15 -9.47
CA LYS A 37 4.98 -11.59 -9.50
C LYS A 37 3.50 -11.93 -9.69
N LYS A 38 2.58 -11.00 -9.42
CA LYS A 38 1.12 -11.14 -9.55
C LYS A 38 0.56 -10.04 -10.44
N THR A 39 -0.48 -10.33 -11.21
CA THR A 39 -1.17 -9.30 -11.99
C THR A 39 -2.05 -8.44 -11.09
N TYR A 40 -2.47 -7.27 -11.56
CA TYR A 40 -3.45 -6.45 -10.84
C TYR A 40 -4.78 -7.22 -10.63
N LEU A 41 -5.16 -8.07 -11.59
CA LEU A 41 -6.37 -8.89 -11.51
C LEU A 41 -6.30 -9.92 -10.38
N ASP A 42 -5.11 -10.38 -10.00
CA ASP A 42 -4.92 -11.29 -8.85
C ASP A 42 -5.07 -10.58 -7.49
N LEU A 43 -5.11 -9.24 -7.48
CA LEU A 43 -5.09 -8.42 -6.26
C LEU A 43 -6.36 -7.59 -6.04
N THR A 44 -7.12 -7.33 -7.11
CA THR A 44 -8.36 -6.55 -7.04
C THR A 44 -9.56 -7.40 -6.65
N GLY A 45 -10.47 -6.84 -5.83
CA GLY A 45 -11.74 -7.45 -5.44
C GLY A 45 -12.93 -6.96 -6.27
N ASN A 46 -12.78 -5.85 -7.02
CA ASN A 46 -13.86 -5.26 -7.82
C ASN A 46 -13.46 -4.88 -9.25
N PHE A 47 -12.28 -5.33 -9.70
CA PHE A 47 -11.69 -5.02 -11.01
C PHE A 47 -11.37 -3.54 -11.27
N LEU A 48 -11.55 -2.66 -10.29
CA LEU A 48 -11.35 -1.22 -10.45
C LEU A 48 -10.27 -0.70 -9.50
N ASN A 49 -10.47 -0.82 -8.19
CA ASN A 49 -9.66 -0.15 -7.18
C ASN A 49 -9.70 -0.78 -5.78
N HIS A 50 -10.67 -1.64 -5.47
CA HIS A 50 -10.73 -2.29 -4.17
C HIS A 50 -9.81 -3.52 -4.12
N PRO A 51 -9.08 -3.72 -3.02
CA PRO A 51 -8.31 -4.94 -2.82
C PRO A 51 -9.24 -6.13 -2.62
N ASN A 52 -8.79 -7.32 -3.04
CA ASN A 52 -9.39 -8.58 -2.58
C ASN A 52 -8.85 -8.95 -1.18
N ASP A 53 -9.39 -10.02 -0.61
CA ASP A 53 -8.99 -10.52 0.72
C ASP A 53 -7.48 -10.76 0.86
N TYR A 54 -6.82 -11.21 -0.21
CA TYR A 54 -5.38 -11.46 -0.19
C TYR A 54 -4.60 -10.14 -0.03
N LEU A 55 -4.88 -9.14 -0.87
CA LEU A 55 -4.21 -7.84 -0.78
C LEU A 55 -4.56 -7.11 0.53
N ALA A 56 -5.82 -7.16 0.98
CA ALA A 56 -6.24 -6.54 2.23
C ALA A 56 -5.50 -7.12 3.45
N ARG A 57 -5.27 -8.44 3.50
CA ARG A 57 -4.49 -9.07 4.58
C ARG A 57 -3.04 -8.64 4.58
N ILE A 58 -2.42 -8.47 3.41
CA ILE A 58 -1.04 -7.99 3.32
C ILE A 58 -0.96 -6.52 3.76
N GLN A 59 -1.91 -5.68 3.35
CA GLN A 59 -1.97 -4.29 3.80
C GLN A 59 -2.12 -4.20 5.33
N ALA A 60 -2.96 -5.06 5.93
CA ALA A 60 -3.06 -5.16 7.39
C ALA A 60 -1.73 -5.58 8.04
N GLN A 61 -1.02 -6.55 7.47
CA GLN A 61 0.32 -6.95 7.95
C GLN A 61 1.35 -5.82 7.83
N THR A 62 1.29 -5.00 6.77
CA THR A 62 2.14 -3.81 6.63
C THR A 62 1.88 -2.80 7.76
N VAL A 63 0.61 -2.58 8.12
CA VAL A 63 0.24 -1.71 9.24
C VAL A 63 0.74 -2.28 10.57
N ILE A 64 0.52 -3.57 10.83
CA ILE A 64 0.99 -4.24 12.06
C ILE A 64 2.52 -4.13 12.19
N CYS A 65 3.26 -4.37 11.10
CA CYS A 65 4.71 -4.22 11.06
C CYS A 65 5.15 -2.78 11.40
N ALA A 66 4.46 -1.77 10.84
CA ALA A 66 4.74 -0.37 11.12
C ALA A 66 4.45 0.04 12.58
N LEU A 67 3.60 -0.71 13.30
CA LEU A 67 3.34 -0.50 14.73
C LEU A 67 4.43 -1.11 15.63
N GLY A 68 5.42 -1.81 15.07
CA GLY A 68 6.48 -2.47 15.84
C GLY A 68 6.04 -3.77 16.51
N GLU A 69 4.89 -4.33 16.11
CA GLU A 69 4.48 -5.67 16.53
C GLU A 69 5.29 -6.70 15.73
N GLU A 70 6.46 -7.10 16.25
CA GLU A 70 7.16 -8.29 15.78
C GLU A 70 6.42 -9.56 16.22
N ARG A 71 6.46 -10.57 15.35
CA ARG A 71 5.79 -11.86 15.56
C ARG A 71 6.60 -12.79 16.45
#